data_AF-A0A9E0SY38-F1
#
_entry.id   AF-A0A9E0SY38-F1
#
_cell.length_a   1.000
_cell.length_b   1.000
_cell.length_c   1.000
_cell.angle_alpha   90.00
_cell.angle_beta   90.00
_cell.angle_gamma   90.00
#
_symmetry.space_group_name_H-M   'P 1'
#
loop_
_entity.id
_entity.type
_entity.pdbx_description
1 polymer ?
#
loop_
_entity_poly.entity_id
_entity_poly.type
_entity_poly.pdbx_seq_one_letter_code
_entity_poly.pdbx_strand_id
1 'polypeptide(L)' 'MELRIVPTFALDDQAWIRRSSISVPRFWDGHPIAPATGDVLRVGGRQFTIVGRVWEQDADGPLLRLYLSSGHAESDTMFG' A
#
# COMPACT_ATOMS: atom_id res chain seq x y z
N MET A 1 15.50 -7.70 15.07
CA MET A 1 15.70 -7.01 13.78
C MET A 1 14.32 -6.78 13.20
N GLU A 2 13.88 -5.53 13.16
CA GLU A 2 12.51 -5.17 12.78
C GLU A 2 12.46 -4.90 11.27
N LEU A 3 11.63 -5.64 10.53
CA LEU A 3 11.42 -5.43 9.09
C LEU A 3 10.55 -4.19 8.89
N ARG A 4 11.05 -3.21 8.14
CA ARG A 4 10.28 -2.01 7.77
C ARG A 4 9.58 -2.23 6.44
N ILE A 5 8.38 -1.68 6.29
CA ILE A 5 7.56 -1.91 5.10
C ILE A 5 7.00 -0.59 4.60
N VAL A 6 7.25 -0.26 3.33
CA VAL A 6 6.95 1.06 2.77
C VAL A 6 6.09 0.92 1.51
N PRO A 7 4.80 1.29 1.57
CA PRO A 7 3.95 1.46 0.40
C PRO A 7 4.46 2.63 -0.46
N THR A 8 4.61 2.39 -1.75
CA THR A 8 5.00 3.38 -2.75
C THR A 8 3.83 3.57 -3.71
N PHE A 9 3.21 4.74 -3.63
CA PHE A 9 2.02 5.09 -4.42
C PHE A 9 2.39 5.91 -5.67
N ALA A 10 1.51 5.89 -6.67
CA ALA A 10 1.56 6.84 -7.79
C ALA A 10 1.46 8.30 -7.29
N LEU A 11 2.00 9.25 -8.06
CA LEU A 11 2.11 10.65 -7.63
C LEU A 11 0.75 11.28 -7.28
N ASP A 12 -0.27 11.02 -8.09
CA ASP A 12 -1.61 11.56 -7.88
C ASP A 12 -2.25 11.02 -6.60
N ASP A 13 -2.01 9.74 -6.28
CA ASP A 13 -2.50 9.13 -5.04
C ASP A 13 -1.74 9.63 -3.82
N GLN A 14 -0.42 9.87 -3.92
CA GLN A 14 0.32 10.54 -2.85
C GLN A 14 -0.25 11.93 -2.57
N ALA A 15 -0.56 12.69 -3.61
CA ALA A 15 -1.15 14.00 -3.47
C ALA A 15 -2.57 13.92 -2.85
N TRP A 16 -3.38 12.94 -3.27
CA TRP A 16 -4.70 12.69 -2.69
C TRP A 16 -4.62 12.30 -1.20
N ILE A 17 -3.75 11.36 -0.81
CA ILE A 17 -3.54 10.92 0.57
C ILE A 17 -3.21 12.11 1.46
N ARG A 18 -2.25 12.95 1.03
CA ARG A 18 -1.82 14.14 1.78
C ARG A 18 -2.94 15.17 1.92
N ARG A 19 -3.63 15.51 0.83
CA ARG A 19 -4.73 16.50 0.86
C ARG A 19 -5.92 16.02 1.70
N SER A 20 -6.18 14.72 1.69
CA SER A 20 -7.32 14.12 2.38
C SER A 20 -7.01 13.68 3.82
N SER A 21 -5.78 13.94 4.30
CA SER A 21 -5.30 13.53 5.64
C SER A 21 -5.54 12.04 5.94
N ILE A 22 -5.39 11.18 4.93
CA ILE A 22 -5.60 9.74 5.10
C ILE A 22 -4.41 9.15 5.84
N SER A 23 -4.69 8.48 6.97
CA SER A 23 -3.69 7.67 7.66
C SER A 23 -3.40 6.42 6.81
N VAL A 24 -2.14 6.26 6.42
CA VAL A 24 -1.65 5.01 5.84
C VAL A 24 -1.15 4.17 7.02
N PRO A 25 -1.82 3.05 7.35
CA PRO A 25 -1.40 2.23 8.48
C PRO A 25 0.02 1.70 8.27
N ARG A 26 0.73 1.47 9.37
CA ARG A 26 1.94 0.64 9.35
C ARG A 26 1.52 -0.73 8.84
N PHE A 27 1.87 -1.00 7.60
CA PHE A 27 1.44 -2.21 6.95
C PHE A 27 2.15 -3.39 7.65
N TRP A 28 1.41 -4.48 7.90
CA TRP A 28 1.80 -5.66 8.71
C TRP A 28 1.60 -5.57 10.22
N ASP A 29 1.10 -4.46 10.75
CA ASP A 29 0.66 -4.44 12.14
C ASP A 29 -0.55 -5.40 12.27
N GLY A 30 -0.31 -6.57 12.85
CA GLY A 30 -1.31 -7.65 13.01
C GLY A 30 -1.43 -8.67 11.87
N HIS A 31 -0.56 -8.67 10.85
CA HIS A 31 -0.61 -9.68 9.78
C HIS A 31 0.66 -10.56 9.70
N PRO A 32 0.51 -11.90 9.57
CA PRO A 32 1.65 -12.82 9.65
C PRO A 32 2.41 -13.05 8.33
N ILE A 33 1.86 -12.67 7.17
CA ILE A 33 2.38 -13.09 5.84
C ILE A 33 2.41 -11.92 4.86
N ALA A 34 3.61 -11.44 4.50
CA ALA A 34 3.80 -10.38 3.50
C ALA A 34 3.00 -10.64 2.21
N PRO A 35 2.43 -9.61 1.58
CA PRO A 35 1.46 -9.79 0.51
C PRO A 35 2.19 -10.09 -0.80
N ALA A 36 1.47 -10.68 -1.72
CA ALA A 36 1.95 -10.99 -3.05
C ALA A 36 1.57 -9.90 -4.05
N THR A 37 2.26 -9.89 -5.19
CA THR A 37 1.82 -9.15 -6.38
C THR A 37 0.42 -9.61 -6.75
N GLY A 38 -0.49 -8.66 -7.01
CA GLY A 38 -1.90 -8.93 -7.29
C GLY A 38 -2.81 -8.79 -6.05
N ASP A 39 -2.26 -8.82 -4.84
CA ASP A 39 -3.05 -8.54 -3.63
C ASP A 39 -3.52 -7.08 -3.61
N VAL A 40 -4.64 -6.83 -2.94
CA VAL A 40 -5.26 -5.50 -2.85
C VAL A 40 -5.12 -4.93 -1.45
N LEU A 41 -4.62 -3.69 -1.37
CA LEU A 41 -4.58 -2.88 -0.18
C LEU A 41 -5.72 -1.86 -0.17
N ARG A 42 -6.37 -1.68 0.99
CA ARG A 42 -7.40 -0.67 1.20
C ARG A 42 -6.86 0.48 2.04
N VAL A 43 -6.90 1.69 1.49
CA VAL A 43 -6.46 2.91 2.16
C VAL A 43 -7.47 4.01 1.86
N GLY A 44 -8.06 4.61 2.91
CA GLY A 44 -8.97 5.75 2.77
C GLY A 44 -10.17 5.51 1.83
N GLY A 45 -10.74 4.31 1.82
CA GLY A 45 -11.87 3.95 0.95
C GLY A 45 -11.49 3.65 -0.51
N ARG A 46 -10.21 3.62 -0.85
CA ARG A 46 -9.72 3.22 -2.18
C ARG A 46 -8.99 1.89 -2.13
N GLN A 47 -9.07 1.17 -3.24
CA GLN A 47 -8.34 -0.08 -3.46
C GLN A 47 -7.10 0.17 -4.33
N PHE A 48 -6.00 -0.43 -3.92
CA PHE A 48 -4.69 -0.35 -4.56
C PHE A 48 -4.17 -1.77 -4.79
N THR A 49 -3.92 -2.16 -6.03
CA THR A 49 -3.32 -3.45 -6.35
C THR A 49 -1.80 -3.36 -6.15
N ILE A 50 -1.20 -4.37 -5.52
CA ILE A 50 0.25 -4.49 -5.44
C ILE A 50 0.78 -4.90 -6.81
N VAL A 51 1.54 -4.02 -7.45
CA VAL A 51 2.14 -4.26 -8.78
C VAL A 51 3.56 -4.83 -8.69
N GLY A 52 4.22 -4.67 -7.55
CA GLY A 52 5.57 -5.18 -7.35
C GLY A 52 6.04 -5.14 -5.91
N ARG A 53 7.06 -5.93 -5.63
CA ARG A 53 7.69 -6.09 -4.31
C ARG A 53 9.21 -6.11 -4.49
N VAL A 54 9.92 -5.33 -3.67
CA VAL A 54 11.39 -5.32 -3.64
C VAL A 54 11.88 -5.42 -2.20
N TRP A 55 12.85 -6.30 -1.99
CA TRP A 55 13.57 -6.41 -0.72
C TRP A 55 14.83 -5.55 -0.78
N GLU A 56 14.99 -4.66 0.19
CA GLU A 56 16.05 -3.66 0.29
C GLU A 56 16.73 -3.76 1.67
N GLN A 57 17.95 -3.26 1.78
CA GLN A 57 18.63 -2.96 3.04
C GLN A 57 18.97 -1.47 3.01
N ASP A 58 18.57 -0.73 4.05
CA ASP A 58 18.91 0.68 4.20
C ASP A 58 19.58 0.95 5.56
N ALA A 59 19.83 2.22 5.87
CA ALA A 59 20.53 2.63 7.10
C ALA A 59 19.83 2.21 8.40
N ASP A 60 18.52 1.97 8.36
CA ASP A 60 17.73 1.53 9.51
C ASP A 60 17.48 0.00 9.48
N GLY A 61 17.95 -0.70 8.45
CA GLY A 61 17.95 -2.15 8.34
C GLY A 61 17.11 -2.71 7.19
N PRO A 62 16.51 -3.91 7.35
CA PRO A 62 15.73 -4.55 6.29
C PRO A 62 14.46 -3.78 5.95
N LEU A 63 14.24 -3.58 4.64
CA LEU A 63 13.09 -2.87 4.08
C LEU A 63 12.39 -3.73 3.02
N LEU A 64 11.07 -3.83 3.10
CA LEU A 64 10.20 -4.35 2.04
C LEU A 64 9.45 -3.18 1.40
N ARG A 65 9.78 -2.85 0.15
CA ARG A 65 9.07 -1.83 -0.63
C ARG A 65 7.98 -2.46 -1.48
N LEU A 66 6.76 -1.93 -1.38
CA LEU A 66 5.61 -2.39 -2.16
C LEU A 66 5.18 -1.29 -3.10
N TYR A 67 5.09 -1.61 -4.39
CA TYR A 67 4.62 -0.70 -5.41
C TYR A 67 3.13 -0.91 -5.59
N LEU A 68 2.37 0.17 -5.55
CA LEU A 68 0.92 0.16 -5.65
C LEU A 68 0.47 0.75 -6.98
N SER A 69 -0.62 0.20 -7.52
CA SER A 69 -1.35 0.77 -8.66
C SER A 69 -1.95 2.13 -8.30
N SER A 70 -2.63 2.75 -9.26
CA SER A 70 -3.50 3.88 -8.94
C SER A 70 -4.70 3.43 -8.10
N GLY A 71 -5.12 4.29 -7.17
CA GLY A 71 -6.23 4.03 -6.27
C GLY A 71 -7.58 4.26 -6.96
N HIS A 72 -8.46 3.26 -6.89
CA HIS A 72 -9.83 3.38 -7.40
C HIS A 72 -10.81 3.39 -6.22
N ALA A 73 -11.74 4.34 -6.22
CA ALA A 73 -12.88 4.29 -5.32
C ALA A 73 -13.73 3.07 -5.69
N GLU A 74 -14.26 2.37 -4.71
CA GLU A 74 -15.26 1.34 -4.97
C GLU A 74 -16.44 2.01 -5.67
N SER A 75 -16.76 1.59 -6.89
CA SER A 75 -18.00 1.98 -7.52
C SER A 75 -19.08 1.17 -6.83
N ASP A 76 -20.09 1.84 -6.25
CA ASP A 76 -21.27 1.21 -5.63
C ASP A 76 -22.13 0.37 -6.61
N THR A 77 -21.62 0.05 -7.81
CA THR A 77 -22.34 -0.74 -8.79
C THR A 77 -22.11 -2.22 -8.57
N MET A 78 -22.86 -2.79 -7.62
CA MET A 78 -23.31 -4.17 -7.76
C MET A 78 -24.24 -4.22 -8.97
N PHE A 79 -23.70 -4.49 -10.17
CA PHE A 79 -24.54 -4.97 -11.26
C PHE A 79 -24.96 -6.40 -10.91
N GLY A 80 -26.16 -6.52 -10.35
CA GLY A 80 -26.95 -7.75 -10.37
C GLY A 80 -27.63 -7.97 -11.72
#